data_AF-A0A2N2D0L8-F1
#
_entry.id   AF-A0A2N2D0L8-F1
#
_cell.length_a   1.000
_cell.length_b   1.000
_cell.length_c   1.000
_cell.angle_alpha   90.00
_cell.angle_beta   90.00
_cell.angle_gamma   90.00
#
_symmetry.space_group_name_H-M   'P 1'
#
loop_
_entity.id
_entity.type
_entity.pdbx_description
1 polymer ?
#
loop_
_entity_poly.entity_id
_entity_poly.type
_entity_poly.pdbx_seq_one_letter_code
_entity_poly.pdbx_strand_id
1 'polypeptide(L)'
;MELLKRKILMITPYHRSQRGNSQTSARLQMFLSSRGFIIDLLSLEDNDWQEQLQHNLDSSKYALVHGFHALHFGQVLQAISEIRRIPLLLTTTGTDIHCDLLGAKKNIVLEAMRTVQKIVVFNEDFHKDLRTNYPEFNNKLVTIPQGVFLETSPIKTRTELGLSLIPDFAC
;
A
#
# COMPACT_ATOMS: atom_id res chain seq x y z
N MET A 1 3.77 -26.52 -7.38
CA MET A 1 4.53 -25.45 -8.08
C MET A 1 3.67 -24.21 -8.40
N GLU A 2 2.38 -24.36 -8.72
CA GLU A 2 1.47 -23.21 -8.97
C GLU A 2 1.24 -22.28 -7.76
N LEU A 3 1.14 -22.84 -6.55
CA LEU A 3 0.90 -22.07 -5.31
C LEU A 3 2.01 -21.04 -5.02
N LEU A 4 3.26 -21.37 -5.36
CA LEU A 4 4.41 -20.47 -5.19
C LEU A 4 4.27 -19.18 -6.01
N LYS A 5 3.64 -19.23 -7.19
CA LYS A 5 3.42 -18.04 -8.03
C LYS A 5 2.36 -17.09 -7.47
N ARG A 6 1.66 -17.47 -6.39
CA ARG A 6 0.52 -16.73 -5.85
C ARG A 6 0.69 -16.30 -4.41
N LYS A 7 1.81 -16.64 -3.75
CA LYS A 7 2.08 -16.22 -2.36
C LYS A 7 2.78 -14.86 -2.31
N ILE A 8 2.19 -13.91 -1.63
CA ILE A 8 2.64 -12.51 -1.54
C ILE A 8 2.81 -12.15 -0.07
N LEU A 9 3.94 -11.51 0.27
CA LEU A 9 4.14 -10.90 1.57
C LEU A 9 3.79 -9.42 1.48
N MET A 10 2.79 -8.98 2.23
CA MET A 10 2.45 -7.56 2.37
C MET A 10 3.08 -7.02 3.65
N ILE A 11 3.77 -5.88 3.56
CA ILE A 11 4.41 -5.24 4.72
C ILE A 11 3.84 -3.83 4.89
N THR A 12 3.17 -3.59 6.01
CA THR A 12 2.45 -2.33 6.25
C THR A 12 2.88 -1.69 7.57
N PRO A 13 3.01 -0.35 7.63
CA PRO A 13 3.40 0.32 8.88
C PRO A 13 2.33 0.21 9.97
N TYR A 14 1.06 0.11 9.58
CA TYR A 14 -0.08 0.13 10.51
C TYR A 14 -1.16 -0.83 10.03
N HIS A 15 -1.62 -1.70 10.91
CA HIS A 15 -2.75 -2.59 10.67
C HIS A 15 -3.89 -2.34 11.67
N ARG A 16 -3.57 -2.07 12.95
CA ARG A 16 -4.56 -1.92 14.04
C ARG A 16 -5.10 -0.51 14.19
N SER A 17 -4.35 0.53 13.84
CA SER A 17 -4.85 1.92 13.90
C SER A 17 -5.73 2.22 12.68
N GLN A 18 -7.01 2.60 12.86
CA GLN A 18 -7.92 3.02 11.78
C GLN A 18 -7.48 4.37 11.17
N ARG A 19 -6.37 4.38 10.44
CA ARG A 19 -5.95 5.49 9.57
C ARG A 19 -6.14 5.05 8.12
N GLY A 20 -6.33 5.99 7.19
CA GLY A 20 -6.69 5.68 5.79
C GLY A 20 -5.82 4.62 5.08
N ASN A 21 -4.56 4.43 5.51
CA ASN A 21 -3.63 3.45 4.97
C ASN A 21 -3.84 2.01 5.48
N SER A 22 -4.24 1.79 6.73
CA SER A 22 -4.50 0.44 7.26
C SER A 22 -5.73 -0.19 6.61
N GLN A 23 -6.71 0.66 6.26
CA GLN A 23 -7.86 0.27 5.45
C GLN A 23 -7.44 -0.17 4.03
N THR A 24 -6.36 0.38 3.48
CA THR A 24 -5.89 0.01 2.13
C THR A 24 -5.23 -1.36 2.11
N SER A 25 -4.34 -1.68 3.04
CA SER A 25 -3.71 -3.00 3.10
C SER A 25 -4.73 -4.11 3.39
N ALA A 26 -5.67 -3.89 4.32
CA ALA A 26 -6.74 -4.84 4.62
C ALA A 26 -7.67 -5.10 3.42
N ARG A 27 -8.10 -4.04 2.70
CA ARG A 27 -8.94 -4.20 1.50
C ARG A 27 -8.20 -4.94 0.39
N LEU A 28 -6.92 -4.60 0.16
CA LEU A 28 -6.10 -5.29 -0.84
C LEU A 28 -5.91 -6.77 -0.48
N GLN A 29 -5.60 -7.08 0.78
CA GLN A 29 -5.49 -8.46 1.25
C GLN A 29 -6.78 -9.24 1.00
N MET A 30 -7.93 -8.69 1.42
CA MET A 30 -9.24 -9.33 1.23
C MET A 30 -9.52 -9.62 -0.26
N PHE A 31 -9.34 -8.63 -1.13
CA PHE A 31 -9.62 -8.79 -2.56
C PHE A 31 -8.63 -9.69 -3.28
N LEU A 32 -7.33 -9.64 -2.94
CA LEU A 32 -6.36 -10.56 -3.53
C LEU A 32 -6.62 -11.99 -3.07
N SER A 33 -6.97 -12.18 -1.79
CA SER A 33 -7.33 -13.50 -1.26
C SER A 33 -8.57 -14.08 -1.95
N SER A 34 -9.61 -13.27 -2.21
CA SER A 34 -10.79 -13.72 -2.95
C SER A 34 -10.53 -14.05 -4.42
N ARG A 35 -9.40 -13.58 -4.98
CA ARG A 35 -8.90 -13.95 -6.31
C ARG A 35 -7.94 -15.15 -6.29
N GLY A 36 -7.73 -15.78 -5.13
CA GLY A 36 -6.93 -16.99 -4.99
C GLY A 36 -5.42 -16.73 -4.78
N PHE A 37 -5.03 -15.52 -4.39
CA PHE A 37 -3.67 -15.26 -3.88
C PHE A 37 -3.58 -15.66 -2.40
N ILE A 38 -2.40 -16.10 -1.98
CA ILE A 38 -2.10 -16.37 -0.57
C ILE A 38 -1.36 -15.16 -0.04
N ILE A 39 -1.94 -14.47 0.94
CA ILE A 39 -1.41 -13.21 1.46
C ILE A 39 -0.98 -13.41 2.91
N ASP A 40 0.32 -13.27 3.15
CA ASP A 40 0.84 -13.08 4.50
C ASP A 40 0.98 -11.58 4.73
N LEU A 41 0.47 -11.09 5.86
CA LEU A 41 0.53 -9.67 6.21
C LEU A 41 1.39 -9.49 7.45
N LEU A 42 2.44 -8.68 7.32
CA LEU A 42 3.29 -8.25 8.42
C LEU A 42 3.01 -6.78 8.74
N SER A 43 2.70 -6.49 10.01
CA SER A 43 2.57 -5.13 10.52
C SER A 43 3.85 -4.71 11.23
N LEU A 44 4.34 -3.50 10.94
CA LEU A 44 5.54 -2.97 11.62
C LEU A 44 5.23 -2.34 12.99
N GLU A 45 3.96 -2.35 13.40
CA GLU A 45 3.55 -1.93 14.74
C GLU A 45 3.76 -3.02 15.81
N ASP A 46 4.00 -4.26 15.38
CA ASP A 46 4.29 -5.38 16.27
C ASP A 46 5.77 -5.31 16.73
N ASN A 47 6.02 -5.43 18.04
CA ASN A 47 7.37 -5.23 18.62
C ASN A 47 8.42 -6.23 18.09
N ASP A 48 7.97 -7.40 17.64
CA ASP A 48 8.76 -8.53 17.15
C ASP A 48 8.70 -8.67 15.61
N TRP A 49 8.32 -7.61 14.87
CA TRP A 49 8.15 -7.69 13.41
C TRP A 49 9.39 -8.19 12.67
N GLN A 50 10.60 -7.93 13.19
CA GLN A 50 11.85 -8.39 12.59
C GLN A 50 11.98 -9.92 12.67
N GLU A 51 11.67 -10.49 13.83
CA GLU A 51 11.70 -11.94 14.06
C GLU A 51 10.61 -12.64 13.23
N GLN A 52 9.41 -12.07 13.20
CA GLN A 52 8.32 -12.57 12.37
C GLN A 52 8.69 -12.52 10.88
N LEU A 53 9.32 -11.42 10.43
CA LEU A 53 9.77 -11.29 9.05
C LEU A 53 10.81 -12.36 8.71
N GLN A 54 11.83 -12.54 9.57
CA GLN A 54 12.85 -13.55 9.36
C GLN A 54 12.24 -14.96 9.30
N HIS A 55 11.36 -15.29 10.24
CA HIS A 55 10.63 -16.56 10.23
C HIS A 55 9.82 -16.76 8.95
N ASN A 56 9.13 -15.72 8.48
CA ASN A 56 8.36 -15.75 7.25
C ASN A 56 9.24 -16.01 6.02
N LEU A 57 10.43 -15.39 5.95
CA LEU A 57 11.38 -15.59 4.85
C LEU A 57 12.02 -16.98 4.87
N ASP A 58 12.25 -17.55 6.06
CA ASP A 58 12.86 -18.87 6.21
C ASP A 58 11.85 -20.00 5.94
N SER A 59 10.60 -19.81 6.35
CA SER A 59 9.53 -20.82 6.25
C SER A 59 8.78 -20.79 4.92
N SER A 60 8.86 -19.68 4.17
CA SER A 60 8.05 -19.48 2.97
C SER A 60 8.84 -18.90 1.81
N LYS A 61 8.46 -19.29 0.60
CA LYS A 61 8.92 -18.66 -0.63
C LYS A 61 7.83 -17.74 -1.18
N TYR A 62 8.14 -16.47 -1.30
CA TYR A 62 7.24 -15.47 -1.85
C TYR A 62 7.53 -15.19 -3.32
N ALA A 63 6.47 -15.00 -4.12
CA ALA A 63 6.61 -14.51 -5.49
C ALA A 63 6.81 -12.99 -5.55
N LEU A 64 6.35 -12.28 -4.51
CA LEU A 64 6.35 -10.82 -4.43
C LEU A 64 6.34 -10.38 -2.96
N VAL A 65 7.09 -9.33 -2.65
CA VAL A 65 6.90 -8.52 -1.45
C VAL A 65 6.27 -7.19 -1.85
N HIS A 66 5.16 -6.84 -1.22
CA HIS A 66 4.46 -5.58 -1.43
C HIS A 66 4.58 -4.70 -0.19
N GLY A 67 5.47 -3.72 -0.25
CA GLY A 67 5.67 -2.73 0.79
C GLY A 67 4.70 -1.56 0.66
N PHE A 68 4.17 -1.10 1.79
CA PHE A 68 3.40 0.13 1.89
C PHE A 68 4.21 1.18 2.64
N HIS A 69 4.14 2.44 2.17
CA HIS A 69 4.85 3.58 2.73
C HIS A 69 6.38 3.46 2.55
N ALA A 70 6.94 4.30 1.69
CA ALA A 70 8.34 4.22 1.26
C ALA A 70 9.34 4.36 2.41
N LEU A 71 9.09 5.26 3.36
CA LEU A 71 9.96 5.41 4.53
C LEU A 71 10.06 4.11 5.34
N HIS A 72 8.90 3.56 5.75
CA HIS A 72 8.86 2.38 6.60
C HIS A 72 9.39 1.14 5.86
N PHE A 73 9.03 0.98 4.59
CA PHE A 73 9.57 -0.10 3.79
C PHE A 73 11.08 0.05 3.55
N GLY A 74 11.59 1.27 3.42
CA GLY A 74 13.02 1.54 3.38
C GLY A 74 13.77 1.10 4.65
N GLN A 75 13.16 1.29 5.83
CA GLN A 75 13.72 0.79 7.08
C GLN A 75 13.75 -0.74 7.12
N VAL A 76 12.72 -1.41 6.60
CA VAL A 76 12.71 -2.86 6.44
C VAL A 76 13.84 -3.34 5.52
N LEU A 77 14.04 -2.67 4.37
CA LEU A 77 15.11 -3.00 3.42
C LEU A 77 16.53 -2.74 3.94
N GLN A 78 16.68 -1.94 5.00
CA GLN A 78 17.93 -1.74 5.72
C GLN A 78 18.14 -2.80 6.80
N ALA A 79 17.07 -3.20 7.50
CA ALA A 79 17.14 -4.18 8.56
C ALA A 79 17.33 -5.61 8.03
N ILE A 80 16.60 -6.00 6.99
CA ILE A 80 16.55 -7.37 6.46
C ILE A 80 16.84 -7.33 4.96
N SER A 81 18.10 -7.56 4.61
CA SER A 81 18.61 -7.42 3.23
C SER A 81 18.12 -8.54 2.29
N GLU A 82 17.75 -9.68 2.86
CA GLU A 82 17.31 -10.90 2.20
C GLU A 82 16.07 -10.66 1.32
N ILE A 83 15.19 -9.74 1.75
CA ILE A 83 14.01 -9.31 0.99
C ILE A 83 14.39 -8.88 -0.43
N ARG A 84 15.56 -8.26 -0.63
CA ARG A 84 16.00 -7.73 -1.94
C ARG A 84 16.17 -8.81 -3.01
N ARG A 85 16.19 -10.09 -2.63
CA ARG A 85 16.25 -11.23 -3.56
C ARG A 85 14.89 -11.60 -4.15
N ILE A 86 13.80 -11.05 -3.61
CA ILE A 86 12.42 -11.28 -4.03
C ILE A 86 11.95 -10.06 -4.83
N PRO A 87 11.10 -10.21 -5.86
CA PRO A 87 10.46 -9.07 -6.50
C PRO A 87 9.73 -8.17 -5.48
N LEU A 88 9.92 -6.87 -5.59
CA LEU A 88 9.45 -5.82 -4.70
C LEU A 88 8.54 -4.84 -5.43
N LEU A 89 7.36 -4.65 -4.86
CA LEU A 89 6.40 -3.61 -5.22
C LEU A 89 6.28 -2.62 -4.06
N LEU A 90 6.29 -1.33 -4.35
CA LEU A 90 6.05 -0.29 -3.35
C LEU A 90 4.76 0.45 -3.68
N THR A 91 3.86 0.59 -2.72
CA THR A 91 2.78 1.58 -2.79
C THR A 91 3.12 2.74 -1.87
N THR A 92 3.30 3.92 -2.46
CA THR A 92 3.59 5.15 -1.70
C THR A 92 2.31 5.84 -1.28
N THR A 93 2.43 6.64 -0.23
CA THR A 93 1.34 7.42 0.34
C THR A 93 1.61 8.92 0.15
N GLY A 94 0.61 9.77 0.40
CA GLY A 94 0.81 11.22 0.33
C GLY A 94 1.89 11.72 1.30
N THR A 95 2.07 11.06 2.45
CA THR A 95 3.11 11.41 3.44
C THR A 95 4.53 11.20 2.89
N ASP A 96 4.75 10.11 2.14
CA ASP A 96 6.07 9.85 1.52
C ASP A 96 6.46 11.01 0.59
N ILE A 97 5.49 11.49 -0.20
CA ILE A 97 5.72 12.47 -1.26
C ILE A 97 5.82 13.89 -0.71
N HIS A 98 4.91 14.28 0.17
CA HIS A 98 4.81 15.66 0.65
C HIS A 98 5.60 15.94 1.92
N CYS A 99 6.04 14.90 2.65
CA CYS A 99 6.77 15.07 3.90
C CYS A 99 8.14 14.40 3.83
N ASP A 100 8.19 13.09 3.61
CA ASP A 100 9.44 12.34 3.80
C ASP A 100 10.48 12.61 2.72
N LEU A 101 10.06 12.78 1.46
CA LEU A 101 10.94 13.19 0.35
C LEU A 101 11.48 14.63 0.47
N LEU A 102 10.84 15.46 1.30
CA LEU A 102 11.25 16.85 1.54
C LEU A 102 12.03 17.00 2.87
N GLY A 103 12.04 15.97 3.71
CA GLY A 103 12.58 16.01 5.06
C GLY A 103 13.90 15.26 5.25
N ALA A 104 14.29 15.11 6.53
CA ALA A 104 15.53 14.46 6.93
C ALA A 104 15.63 12.96 6.56
N LYS A 105 14.49 12.32 6.24
CA LYS A 105 14.41 10.90 5.88
C LYS A 105 14.44 10.64 4.37
N LYS A 106 14.61 11.68 3.55
CA LYS A 106 14.64 11.63 2.08
C LYS A 106 15.50 10.50 1.52
N ASN A 107 16.70 10.31 2.05
CA ASN A 107 17.63 9.29 1.53
C ASN A 107 17.11 7.86 1.71
N ILE A 108 16.43 7.56 2.82
CA ILE A 108 15.84 6.24 3.06
C ILE A 108 14.70 5.99 2.07
N VAL A 109 13.86 7.00 1.86
CA VAL A 109 12.75 6.95 0.91
C VAL A 109 13.24 6.75 -0.52
N LEU A 110 14.21 7.56 -0.96
CA LEU A 110 14.76 7.44 -2.31
C LEU A 110 15.43 6.10 -2.55
N GLU A 111 16.15 5.56 -1.57
CA GLU A 111 16.78 4.24 -1.69
C GLU A 111 15.72 3.13 -1.79
N ALA A 112 14.65 3.19 -1.00
CA ALA A 112 13.52 2.26 -1.12
C ALA A 112 12.89 2.33 -2.52
N MET A 113 12.59 3.54 -3.00
CA MET A 113 12.04 3.77 -4.33
C MET A 113 12.98 3.29 -5.43
N ARG A 114 14.31 3.43 -5.29
CA ARG A 114 15.30 2.90 -6.24
C ARG A 114 15.34 1.38 -6.26
N THR A 115 15.22 0.75 -5.09
CA THR A 115 15.35 -0.71 -4.93
C THR A 115 14.18 -1.48 -5.56
N VAL A 116 12.97 -0.94 -5.53
CA VAL A 116 11.77 -1.67 -6.03
C VAL A 116 11.63 -1.69 -7.54
N GLN A 117 10.96 -2.72 -8.07
CA GLN A 117 10.70 -2.87 -9.51
C GLN A 117 9.54 -2.02 -10.00
N LYS A 118 8.55 -1.74 -9.14
CA LYS A 118 7.42 -0.87 -9.44
C LYS A 118 7.04 -0.02 -8.23
N ILE A 119 6.64 1.22 -8.51
CA ILE A 119 6.16 2.20 -7.55
C ILE A 119 4.72 2.54 -7.94
N VAL A 120 3.80 2.30 -7.02
CA VAL A 120 2.37 2.58 -7.19
C VAL A 120 2.01 3.83 -6.42
N VAL A 121 1.34 4.76 -7.10
CA VAL A 121 0.70 5.95 -6.52
C VAL A 121 -0.81 5.90 -6.72
N PHE A 122 -1.57 6.55 -5.82
CA PHE A 122 -3.04 6.53 -5.89
C PHE A 122 -3.65 7.65 -6.74
N ASN A 123 -2.89 8.69 -7.08
CA ASN A 123 -3.36 9.85 -7.86
C ASN A 123 -2.34 10.18 -8.96
N GLU A 124 -2.84 10.57 -10.13
CA GLU A 124 -2.07 11.14 -11.23
C GLU A 124 -1.28 12.38 -10.85
N ASP A 125 -1.73 13.20 -9.90
CA ASP A 125 -0.95 14.38 -9.48
C ASP A 125 0.35 13.96 -8.78
N PHE A 126 0.29 12.94 -7.91
CA PHE A 126 1.48 12.33 -7.32
C PHE A 126 2.39 11.72 -8.38
N HIS A 127 1.80 11.12 -9.42
CA HIS A 127 2.55 10.60 -10.55
C HIS A 127 3.32 11.72 -11.27
N LYS A 128 2.66 12.85 -11.56
CA LYS A 128 3.28 14.01 -12.22
C LYS A 128 4.37 14.63 -11.36
N ASP A 129 4.14 14.77 -10.06
CA ASP A 129 5.11 15.34 -9.13
C ASP A 129 6.39 14.50 -9.06
N LEU A 130 6.24 13.18 -8.89
CA LEU A 130 7.39 12.27 -8.87
C LEU A 130 8.11 12.23 -10.21
N ARG A 131 7.39 12.21 -11.34
CA ARG A 131 7.99 12.24 -12.67
C ARG A 131 8.82 13.50 -12.94
N THR A 132 8.34 14.64 -12.45
CA THR A 132 8.99 15.94 -12.66
C THR A 132 10.25 16.08 -11.80
N ASN A 133 10.17 15.69 -10.52
CA ASN A 133 11.25 15.87 -9.56
C ASN A 133 12.26 14.72 -9.53
N TYR A 134 11.85 13.52 -9.95
CA TYR A 134 12.62 12.28 -9.89
C TYR A 134 12.44 11.45 -11.17
N PRO A 135 12.93 11.95 -12.33
CA PRO A 135 12.72 11.31 -13.62
C PRO A 135 13.30 9.90 -13.71
N GLU A 136 14.22 9.51 -12.81
CA GLU A 136 14.75 8.15 -12.72
C GLU A 136 13.68 7.08 -12.41
N PHE A 137 12.51 7.48 -11.90
CA PHE A 137 11.42 6.55 -11.56
C PHE A 137 10.41 6.32 -12.69
N ASN A 138 10.51 7.05 -13.81
CA ASN A 138 9.48 7.09 -14.85
C ASN A 138 9.14 5.73 -15.47
N ASN A 139 10.12 4.83 -15.61
CA ASN A 139 9.90 3.50 -16.20
C ASN A 139 9.20 2.50 -15.24
N LYS A 140 9.06 2.88 -13.98
CA LYS A 140 8.53 2.01 -12.92
C LYS A 140 7.41 2.63 -12.10
N LEU A 141 7.06 3.88 -12.35
CA LEU A 141 5.92 4.54 -11.75
C LEU A 141 4.63 4.10 -12.43
N VAL A 142 3.61 3.80 -11.63
CA VAL A 142 2.28 3.37 -12.08
C VAL A 142 1.23 4.02 -11.19
N THR A 143 0.20 4.60 -11.79
CA THR A 143 -0.98 5.04 -11.03
C THR A 143 -2.00 3.91 -10.93
N ILE A 144 -2.41 3.57 -9.71
CA ILE A 144 -3.54 2.67 -9.47
C ILE A 144 -4.44 3.37 -8.45
N PRO A 145 -5.61 3.90 -8.85
CA PRO A 145 -6.51 4.58 -7.93
C PRO A 145 -6.92 3.69 -6.76
N GLN A 146 -7.03 4.29 -5.57
CA GLN A 146 -7.45 3.56 -4.37
C GLN A 146 -8.91 3.12 -4.49
N GLY A 147 -9.15 1.82 -4.50
CA GLY A 147 -10.51 1.27 -4.48
C GLY A 147 -11.21 1.52 -3.14
N VAL A 148 -12.54 1.47 -3.16
CA VAL A 148 -13.40 1.41 -1.98
C VAL A 148 -14.14 0.08 -1.95
N PHE A 149 -14.37 -0.46 -0.76
CA PHE A 149 -15.28 -1.57 -0.58
C PHE A 149 -16.65 -1.02 -0.23
N LEU A 150 -17.66 -1.35 -1.03
CA LEU A 150 -19.05 -1.02 -0.77
C LEU A 150 -19.73 -2.29 -0.30
N GLU A 151 -20.01 -2.36 1.00
CA GLU A 151 -20.82 -3.43 1.56
C GLU A 151 -22.21 -3.42 0.93
N THR A 152 -22.79 -4.61 0.78
CA THR A 152 -24.17 -4.73 0.32
C THR A 152 -25.07 -4.17 1.41
N SER A 153 -25.85 -3.14 1.07
CA SER A 153 -26.76 -2.48 1.99
C SER A 153 -28.12 -2.29 1.30
N PRO A 154 -29.25 -2.32 2.02
CA PRO A 154 -30.54 -1.96 1.45
C PRO A 154 -30.48 -0.59 0.78
N ILE A 155 -31.18 -0.43 -0.34
CA ILE A 155 -31.30 0.85 -1.02
C ILE A 155 -31.97 1.83 -0.05
N LYS A 156 -31.27 2.92 0.28
CA LYS A 156 -31.85 4.02 1.07
C LYS A 156 -32.58 4.99 0.15
N THR A 157 -33.82 5.30 0.48
CA THR A 157 -34.59 6.37 -0.14
C THR A 157 -34.05 7.74 0.25
N ARG A 158 -34.37 8.77 -0.53
CA ARG A 158 -33.98 10.16 -0.22
C ARG A 158 -34.51 10.62 1.15
N THR A 159 -35.72 10.20 1.51
CA THR A 159 -36.36 10.52 2.79
C THR A 159 -35.60 9.91 3.95
N GLU A 160 -35.16 8.65 3.84
CA GLU A 160 -34.34 7.99 4.86
C GLU A 160 -32.94 8.60 5.02
N LEU A 161 -32.48 9.36 4.02
CA LEU A 161 -31.25 10.15 4.07
C LEU A 161 -31.47 11.58 4.58
N GLY A 162 -32.71 11.96 4.95
CA GLY A 162 -33.04 13.33 5.35
C GLY A 162 -32.98 14.34 4.20
N LEU A 163 -32.97 13.87 2.95
CA LEU A 163 -32.85 14.69 1.72
C LEU A 163 -34.21 14.94 1.05
N SER A 164 -35.27 14.97 1.86
CA SER A 164 -36.61 15.38 1.44
C SER A 164 -36.52 16.75 0.78
N LEU A 165 -37.18 16.91 -0.36
CA LEU A 165 -37.31 18.23 -1.00
C LEU A 165 -38.00 19.15 0.01
N ILE A 166 -37.30 20.18 0.46
CA ILE A 166 -37.95 21.32 1.13
C ILE A 166 -38.85 21.95 0.07
N PRO A 167 -40.15 22.14 0.31
CA PRO A 167 -41.11 22.62 -0.69
C PRO A 167 -40.94 24.10 -1.12
N ASP A 168 -39.77 24.72 -0.92
CA ASP A 168 -39.55 26.16 -1.14
C ASP A 168 -38.86 26.50 -2.48
N PHE A 169 -38.83 25.58 -3.45
CA PHE A 169 -38.47 25.90 -4.84
C PHE A 169 -39.63 25.59 -5.79
N ALA A 170 -40.79 26.17 -5.52
CA ALA A 170 -41.77 26.44 -6.57
C ALA A 170 -41.47 27.83 -7.15
N CYS A 171 -40.99 27.88 -8.39
CA CYS A 171 -41.04 29.10 -9.21
C CYS A 171 -42.48 29.55 -9.41
#